data_AF-A0A960GFK2-F1
#
_entry.id   AF-A0A960GFK2-F1
#
_cell.length_a   1.000
_cell.length_b   1.000
_cell.length_c   1.000
_cell.angle_alpha   90.00
_cell.angle_beta   90.00
_cell.angle_gamma   90.00
#
_symmetry.space_group_name_H-M   'P 1'
#
loop_
_entity.id
_entity.type
_entity.pdbx_description
1 polymer ?
#
loop_
_entity_poly.entity_id
_entity_poly.type
_entity_poly.pdbx_seq_one_letter_code
_entity_poly.pdbx_strand_id
1 'polypeptide(L)'
;MPLLDALKPAHVAPDWRGGARLAVVVGTPLVGGVLLGFPSIALMLALGALNVGLGLPDGNWQLKLRSGVVISVLLGLVTFIGLVAQGPATGIVAIAVITFCCAITQGLGSRYAAGAFVVGVMIVLGLSLPAVPGEEWLSGLEVVIGGLWGTLVMTFLWPLGAQRAIRTALGAVYSELADFYAAAPHSSHERSAAIDRLNAALNNSYDVIVEYRSRKWSRSDFSSQATAAHRRAAALQLYLGSFDKTYGDVTPIPEELQHGVNE
;
A
#
# COMPACT_ATOMS: atom_id res chain seq x y z
N MET A 1 19.09 -30.12 -4.83
CA MET A 1 18.33 -29.29 -5.79
C MET A 1 17.20 -28.42 -5.16
N PRO A 2 17.29 -27.87 -3.92
CA PRO A 2 16.21 -27.07 -3.31
C PRO A 2 16.21 -25.57 -3.66
N LEU A 3 17.29 -25.04 -4.26
CA LEU A 3 17.43 -23.61 -4.60
C LEU A 3 16.57 -23.18 -5.79
N LEU A 4 16.24 -24.10 -6.71
CA LEU A 4 15.38 -23.82 -7.86
C LEU A 4 13.90 -23.70 -7.48
N ASP A 5 13.46 -24.42 -6.45
CA ASP A 5 12.09 -24.31 -5.94
C ASP A 5 11.87 -23.02 -5.13
N ALA A 6 12.91 -22.49 -4.48
CA ALA A 6 12.87 -21.19 -3.80
C ALA A 6 12.79 -19.99 -4.76
N LEU A 7 13.17 -20.19 -6.03
CA LEU A 7 13.08 -19.17 -7.08
C LEU A 7 11.77 -19.24 -7.87
N LYS A 8 10.91 -20.22 -7.60
CA LYS A 8 9.64 -20.37 -8.30
C LYS A 8 8.70 -19.27 -7.80
N PRO A 9 8.29 -18.31 -8.65
CA PRO A 9 7.42 -17.22 -8.22
C PRO A 9 6.14 -17.81 -7.63
N ALA A 10 5.89 -17.51 -6.36
CA ALA A 10 4.70 -17.99 -5.67
C ALA A 10 3.45 -17.51 -6.44
N HIS A 11 2.60 -18.44 -6.86
CA HIS A 11 1.35 -18.10 -7.54
C HIS A 11 0.46 -17.30 -6.58
N VAL A 12 0.40 -15.98 -6.77
CA VAL A 12 -0.51 -15.11 -6.01
C VAL A 12 -1.92 -15.32 -6.56
N ALA A 13 -2.87 -15.64 -5.68
CA ALA A 13 -4.26 -15.75 -6.08
C ALA A 13 -4.77 -14.39 -6.61
N PRO A 14 -5.50 -14.35 -7.74
CA PRO A 14 -5.95 -13.10 -8.33
C PRO A 14 -6.90 -12.33 -7.39
N ASP A 15 -6.63 -11.04 -7.18
CA ASP A 15 -7.53 -10.15 -6.43
C ASP A 15 -8.71 -9.72 -7.31
N TRP A 16 -9.75 -10.55 -7.32
CA TRP A 16 -10.97 -10.30 -8.09
C TRP A 16 -11.67 -8.98 -7.74
N ARG A 17 -11.59 -8.55 -6.47
CA ARG A 17 -12.22 -7.29 -6.04
C ARG A 17 -11.44 -6.09 -6.58
N GLY A 18 -10.11 -6.16 -6.52
CA GLY A 18 -9.22 -5.18 -7.16
C GLY A 18 -9.48 -5.09 -8.66
N GLY A 19 -9.55 -6.25 -9.34
CA GLY A 19 -9.87 -6.33 -10.76
C GLY A 19 -11.23 -5.74 -11.12
N ALA A 20 -12.29 -6.08 -10.38
CA ALA A 20 -13.63 -5.54 -10.62
C ALA A 20 -13.70 -4.03 -10.43
N ARG A 21 -13.01 -3.49 -9.40
CA ARG A 21 -12.91 -2.04 -9.20
C ARG A 21 -12.23 -1.35 -10.36
N LEU A 22 -11.11 -1.91 -10.85
CA LEU A 22 -10.40 -1.35 -11.98
C LEU A 22 -11.25 -1.41 -13.26
N ALA A 23 -12.01 -2.49 -13.44
CA ALA A 23 -12.97 -2.59 -14.54
C ALA A 23 -14.05 -1.51 -14.47
N VAL A 24 -14.57 -1.16 -13.30
CA VAL A 24 -15.52 -0.04 -13.14
C VAL A 24 -14.85 1.30 -13.44
N VAL A 25 -13.64 1.51 -12.93
CA VAL A 25 -12.87 2.75 -13.16
C VAL A 25 -12.67 3.04 -14.65
N VAL A 26 -12.28 2.01 -15.41
CA VAL A 26 -11.98 2.12 -16.84
C VAL A 26 -13.24 2.03 -17.69
N GLY A 27 -14.17 1.15 -17.32
CA GLY A 27 -15.41 0.91 -18.06
C GLY A 27 -16.34 2.12 -18.05
N THR A 28 -16.39 2.88 -16.95
CA THR A 28 -17.29 4.05 -16.85
C THR A 28 -17.00 5.13 -17.90
N PRO A 29 -15.77 5.68 -18.04
CA PRO A 29 -15.47 6.67 -19.07
C PRO A 29 -15.56 6.08 -20.48
N LEU A 30 -15.22 4.81 -20.67
CA LEU A 30 -15.25 4.16 -21.98
C LEU A 30 -16.68 3.98 -22.50
N VAL A 31 -17.58 3.42 -21.68
CA VAL A 31 -19.00 3.28 -22.01
C VAL A 31 -19.66 4.66 -22.13
N GLY A 32 -19.36 5.58 -21.21
CA GLY A 32 -19.90 6.94 -21.24
C GLY A 32 -19.53 7.69 -22.51
N GLY A 33 -18.26 7.66 -22.91
CA GLY A 33 -17.80 8.37 -24.11
C GLY A 33 -18.27 7.72 -25.41
N VAL A 34 -18.40 6.39 -25.48
CA VAL A 34 -19.01 5.71 -26.63
C VAL A 34 -20.49 6.08 -26.79
N LEU A 35 -21.24 6.11 -25.69
CA LEU A 35 -22.66 6.51 -25.72
C LEU A 35 -22.86 7.98 -26.12
N LEU A 36 -21.92 8.86 -25.76
CA LEU A 36 -21.94 10.28 -26.13
C LEU A 36 -21.37 10.55 -27.54
N GLY A 37 -20.83 9.53 -28.23
CA GLY A 37 -20.29 9.67 -29.58
C GLY A 37 -18.86 10.23 -29.66
N PHE A 38 -18.12 10.28 -28.54
CA PHE A 38 -16.74 10.78 -28.48
C PHE A 38 -15.74 9.68 -28.07
N PRO A 39 -15.51 8.65 -28.92
CA PRO A 39 -14.69 7.49 -28.55
C PRO A 39 -13.20 7.82 -28.36
N SER A 40 -12.68 8.85 -29.04
CA SER A 40 -11.28 9.30 -28.89
C SER A 40 -11.02 9.85 -27.48
N ILE A 41 -11.87 10.78 -27.03
CA ILE A 41 -11.83 11.37 -25.68
C ILE A 41 -12.03 10.28 -24.63
N ALA A 42 -12.97 9.36 -24.88
CA ALA A 42 -13.24 8.22 -23.99
C ALA A 42 -11.98 7.37 -23.75
N LEU A 43 -11.18 7.15 -24.80
CA LEU A 43 -9.96 6.37 -24.72
C LEU A 43 -8.90 7.06 -23.87
N MET A 44 -8.69 8.37 -24.05
CA MET A 44 -7.73 9.14 -23.26
C MET A 44 -8.11 9.20 -21.77
N LEU A 45 -9.40 9.42 -21.49
CA LEU A 45 -9.95 9.35 -20.14
C LEU A 45 -9.71 7.96 -19.52
N ALA A 46 -10.00 6.90 -20.27
CA ALA A 46 -9.83 5.53 -19.81
C ALA A 46 -8.35 5.18 -19.56
N LEU A 47 -7.42 5.65 -20.40
CA LEU A 47 -5.98 5.47 -20.23
C LEU A 47 -5.48 6.18 -18.97
N GLY A 48 -5.89 7.43 -18.74
CA GLY A 48 -5.57 8.15 -17.52
C GLY A 48 -6.11 7.43 -16.28
N ALA A 49 -7.37 7.00 -16.33
CA ALA A 49 -8.02 6.27 -15.23
C ALA A 49 -7.34 4.93 -14.92
N LEU A 50 -6.96 4.16 -15.95
CA LEU A 50 -6.27 2.87 -15.82
C LEU A 50 -4.90 3.05 -15.17
N ASN A 51 -4.08 3.96 -15.70
CA ASN A 51 -2.71 4.17 -15.23
C ASN A 51 -2.68 4.67 -13.79
N VAL A 52 -3.58 5.59 -13.42
CA VAL A 52 -3.71 6.01 -12.01
C VAL A 52 -4.20 4.85 -11.14
N GLY A 53 -5.17 4.06 -11.61
CA GLY A 53 -5.67 2.88 -10.91
C GLY A 53 -4.56 1.87 -10.58
N LEU A 54 -3.61 1.67 -11.49
CA LEU A 54 -2.45 0.79 -11.33
C LEU A 54 -1.32 1.40 -10.47
N GLY A 55 -1.13 2.72 -10.54
CA GLY A 55 -0.08 3.43 -9.80
C GLY A 55 -0.44 3.84 -8.38
N LEU A 56 -1.72 3.74 -7.99
CA LEU A 56 -2.22 4.20 -6.69
C LEU A 56 -1.70 3.31 -5.54
N PRO A 57 -1.07 3.90 -4.50
CA PRO A 57 -0.57 3.13 -3.36
C PRO A 57 -1.72 2.58 -2.50
N ASP A 58 -1.45 1.44 -1.85
CA ASP A 58 -2.27 0.93 -0.75
C ASP A 58 -2.06 1.81 0.48
N GLY A 59 -3.13 2.38 1.05
CA GLY A 59 -2.97 3.29 2.19
C GLY A 59 -4.20 4.11 2.56
N ASN A 60 -3.99 5.10 3.42
CA ASN A 60 -5.04 6.02 3.87
C ASN A 60 -5.68 6.79 2.68
N TRP A 61 -6.93 7.20 2.82
CA TRP A 61 -7.67 7.95 1.81
C TRP A 61 -6.97 9.26 1.43
N GLN A 62 -6.37 9.94 2.40
CA GLN A 62 -5.59 11.17 2.16
C GLN A 62 -4.37 10.91 1.27
N LEU A 63 -3.66 9.80 1.50
CA LEU A 63 -2.51 9.42 0.70
C LEU A 63 -2.95 9.07 -0.72
N LYS A 64 -4.07 8.37 -0.88
CA LYS A 64 -4.63 8.03 -2.20
C LYS A 64 -5.03 9.25 -3.01
N LEU A 65 -5.72 10.21 -2.39
CA LEU A 65 -6.09 11.45 -3.07
C LEU A 65 -4.84 12.23 -3.49
N ARG A 66 -3.89 12.45 -2.57
CA ARG A 66 -2.66 13.20 -2.87
C ARG A 66 -1.83 12.52 -3.96
N SER A 67 -1.53 11.23 -3.79
CA SER A 67 -0.77 10.47 -4.78
C SER A 67 -1.51 10.35 -6.11
N GLY A 68 -2.82 10.14 -6.10
CA GLY A 68 -3.63 10.05 -7.31
C GLY A 68 -3.63 11.35 -8.11
N VAL A 69 -3.77 12.50 -7.45
CA VAL A 69 -3.65 13.82 -8.11
C VAL A 69 -2.25 14.00 -8.70
N VAL A 70 -1.19 13.71 -7.94
CA VAL A 70 0.19 13.84 -8.43
C VAL A 70 0.45 12.94 -9.65
N ILE A 71 0.05 11.67 -9.57
CA ILE A 71 0.20 10.73 -10.70
C ILE A 71 -0.62 11.20 -11.90
N SER A 72 -1.85 11.67 -11.71
CA SER A 72 -2.70 12.17 -12.80
C SER A 72 -2.04 13.34 -13.54
N VAL A 73 -1.50 14.31 -12.80
CA VAL A 73 -0.81 15.47 -13.37
C VAL A 73 0.46 15.03 -14.10
N LEU A 74 1.26 14.13 -13.51
CA LEU A 74 2.45 13.60 -14.17
C LEU A 74 2.11 12.86 -15.46
N LEU A 75 1.07 12.04 -15.47
CA LEU A 75 0.62 11.33 -16.67
C LEU A 75 0.19 12.31 -17.77
N GLY A 76 -0.58 13.35 -17.43
CA GLY A 76 -0.98 14.38 -18.39
C GLY A 76 0.22 15.14 -18.97
N LEU A 77 1.16 15.54 -18.12
CA LEU A 77 2.37 16.26 -18.53
C LEU A 77 3.27 15.39 -19.42
N VAL A 78 3.45 14.12 -19.07
CA VAL A 78 4.23 13.17 -19.87
C VAL A 78 3.55 12.85 -21.19
N THR A 79 2.21 12.78 -21.22
CA THR A 79 1.45 12.61 -22.46
C THR A 79 1.66 13.80 -23.38
N PHE A 80 1.56 15.03 -22.85
CA PHE A 80 1.83 16.25 -23.61
C PHE A 80 3.26 16.26 -24.17
N ILE A 81 4.26 15.93 -23.36
CA ILE A 81 5.65 15.83 -23.82
C ILE A 81 5.79 14.79 -24.93
N GLY A 82 5.16 13.61 -24.78
CA GLY A 82 5.20 12.57 -25.80
C GLY A 82 4.59 13.00 -27.13
N LEU A 83 3.46 13.70 -27.09
CA LEU A 83 2.79 14.21 -28.28
C LEU A 83 3.57 15.33 -28.98
N VAL A 84 4.26 16.19 -28.22
CA VAL A 84 5.10 17.25 -28.80
C VAL A 84 6.43 16.70 -29.33
N ALA A 85 6.98 15.66 -28.71
CA ALA A 85 8.29 15.10 -29.03
C ALA A 85 8.27 14.05 -30.16
N GLN A 86 7.38 14.18 -31.16
CA GLN A 86 7.20 13.21 -32.26
C GLN A 86 8.43 13.01 -33.17
N GLY A 87 9.40 13.92 -33.16
CA GLY A 87 10.63 13.78 -33.94
C GLY A 87 11.49 12.60 -33.47
N PRO A 88 12.20 11.89 -34.36
CA PRO A 88 12.96 10.69 -33.98
C PRO A 88 14.05 11.00 -32.93
N ALA A 89 14.76 12.12 -33.07
CA ALA A 89 15.77 12.53 -32.10
C ALA A 89 15.14 13.05 -30.79
N THR A 90 14.09 13.87 -30.87
CA THR A 90 13.43 14.45 -29.69
C THR A 90 12.71 13.40 -28.87
N GLY A 91 12.06 12.44 -29.51
CA GLY A 91 11.35 11.34 -28.86
C GLY A 91 12.29 10.39 -28.13
N ILE A 92 13.44 10.05 -28.75
CA ILE A 92 14.48 9.24 -28.09
C ILE A 92 14.99 9.94 -26.83
N VAL A 93 15.29 11.24 -26.92
CA VAL A 93 15.76 12.02 -25.77
C VAL A 93 14.69 12.10 -24.69
N ALA A 94 13.43 12.35 -25.05
CA ALA A 94 12.32 12.41 -24.10
C ALA A 94 12.12 11.09 -23.36
N ILE A 95 12.09 9.95 -24.07
CA ILE A 95 12.00 8.62 -23.47
C ILE A 95 13.18 8.38 -22.54
N ALA A 96 14.41 8.66 -22.99
CA ALA A 96 15.61 8.41 -22.22
C ALA A 96 15.59 9.18 -20.89
N VAL A 97 15.27 10.47 -20.92
CA VAL A 97 15.20 11.32 -19.72
C VAL A 97 14.10 10.85 -18.78
N ILE A 98 12.88 10.64 -19.27
CA ILE A 98 11.74 10.28 -18.41
C ILE A 98 11.93 8.88 -17.82
N THR A 99 12.38 7.92 -18.63
CA THR A 99 12.63 6.55 -18.17
C THR A 99 13.78 6.50 -17.16
N PHE A 100 14.82 7.31 -17.35
CA PHE A 100 15.91 7.45 -16.39
C PHE A 100 15.41 7.98 -15.04
N CYS A 101 14.60 9.05 -15.04
CA CYS A 101 13.96 9.55 -13.82
C CYS A 101 13.06 8.49 -13.15
N CYS A 102 12.30 7.73 -13.96
CA CYS A 102 11.47 6.64 -13.46
C CYS A 102 12.32 5.52 -12.83
N ALA A 103 13.46 5.17 -13.43
CA ALA A 103 14.37 4.15 -12.90
C ALA A 103 14.99 4.57 -11.57
N ILE A 104 15.41 5.83 -11.43
CA ILE A 104 15.89 6.38 -10.15
C ILE A 104 14.77 6.28 -9.10
N THR A 105 13.56 6.68 -9.45
CA THR A 105 12.40 6.65 -8.55
C THR A 105 12.06 5.23 -8.09
N GLN A 106 12.17 4.24 -8.98
CA GLN A 106 12.01 2.82 -8.63
C GLN A 106 13.07 2.37 -7.61
N GLY A 107 14.31 2.86 -7.73
CA GLY A 107 15.40 2.58 -6.79
C GLY A 107 15.18 3.14 -5.37
N LEU A 108 14.36 4.18 -5.21
CA LEU A 108 14.03 4.76 -3.90
C LEU A 108 13.10 3.89 -3.05
N GLY A 109 12.50 2.86 -3.64
CA GLY A 109 11.74 1.84 -2.92
C GLY A 109 10.48 1.40 -3.63
N SER A 110 9.97 0.23 -3.19
CA SER A 110 8.82 -0.45 -3.80
C SER A 110 7.52 0.38 -3.83
N ARG A 111 7.39 1.37 -2.94
CA ARG A 111 6.21 2.24 -2.88
C ARG A 111 6.08 3.16 -4.09
N TYR A 112 7.19 3.58 -4.69
CA TYR A 112 7.18 4.51 -5.83
C TYR A 112 7.27 3.79 -7.17
N ALA A 113 7.62 2.50 -7.16
CA ALA A 113 7.91 1.74 -8.36
C ALA A 113 6.70 1.62 -9.30
N ALA A 114 5.50 1.39 -8.75
CA ALA A 114 4.28 1.30 -9.55
C ALA A 114 3.94 2.62 -10.26
N GLY A 115 4.05 3.74 -9.54
CA GLY A 115 3.82 5.08 -10.11
C GLY A 115 4.82 5.42 -11.21
N ALA A 116 6.12 5.15 -10.98
CA ALA A 116 7.16 5.35 -11.98
C ALA A 116 6.97 4.46 -13.22
N PHE A 117 6.50 3.23 -13.03
CA PHE A 117 6.19 2.33 -14.14
C PHE A 117 5.07 2.88 -15.03
N VAL A 118 3.94 3.30 -14.46
CA VAL A 118 2.82 3.81 -15.26
C VAL A 118 3.16 5.12 -15.97
N VAL A 119 3.98 5.99 -15.36
CA VAL A 119 4.51 7.19 -16.01
C VAL A 119 5.42 6.83 -17.20
N GLY A 120 6.32 5.85 -17.01
CA GLY A 120 7.18 5.35 -18.07
C GLY A 120 6.41 4.68 -19.21
N VAL A 121 5.31 3.99 -18.93
CA VAL A 121 4.44 3.44 -20.00
C VAL A 121 3.77 4.57 -20.76
N MET A 122 3.30 5.61 -20.06
CA MET A 122 2.55 6.70 -20.69
C MET A 122 3.39 7.54 -21.67
N ILE A 123 4.70 7.73 -21.43
CA ILE A 123 5.55 8.45 -22.41
C ILE A 123 5.62 7.70 -23.75
N VAL A 124 5.73 6.37 -23.70
CA VAL A 124 5.82 5.53 -24.90
C VAL A 124 4.51 5.56 -25.67
N LEU A 125 3.38 5.54 -24.95
CA LEU A 125 2.06 5.69 -25.56
C LEU A 125 1.89 7.07 -26.19
N GLY A 126 2.27 8.15 -25.49
CA GLY A 126 2.19 9.52 -26.00
C GLY A 126 2.96 9.72 -27.32
N LEU A 127 4.11 9.07 -27.48
CA LEU A 127 4.91 9.11 -28.70
C LEU A 127 4.34 8.27 -29.85
N SER A 128 3.50 7.28 -29.53
CA SER A 128 2.90 6.37 -30.52
C SER A 128 1.54 6.86 -31.03
N LEU A 129 0.96 7.85 -30.35
CA LEU A 129 -0.34 8.40 -30.69
C LEU A 129 -0.23 9.46 -31.80
N PRO A 130 -1.19 9.48 -32.75
CA PRO A 130 -1.22 10.55 -33.75
C PRO A 130 -1.53 11.88 -33.06
N ALA A 131 -0.62 12.86 -33.18
CA ALA A 131 -0.84 14.21 -32.66
C ALA A 131 -1.56 15.06 -33.70
N VAL A 132 -2.59 15.78 -33.24
CA VAL A 132 -3.19 16.89 -33.99
C VAL A 132 -2.45 18.17 -33.55
N PRO A 133 -1.75 18.87 -34.46
CA PRO A 133 -1.00 20.07 -34.11
C PRO A 133 -1.88 21.13 -33.43
N GLY A 134 -1.50 21.58 -32.24
CA GLY A 134 -2.23 22.59 -31.46
C GLY A 134 -3.27 22.05 -30.49
N GLU A 135 -3.56 20.75 -30.51
CA GLU A 135 -4.49 20.07 -29.58
C GLU A 135 -3.80 19.11 -28.61
N GLU A 136 -2.46 19.10 -28.57
CA GLU A 136 -1.69 18.17 -27.73
C GLU A 136 -1.97 18.39 -26.23
N TRP A 137 -2.24 19.64 -25.85
CA TRP A 137 -2.59 20.02 -24.48
C TRP A 137 -3.97 19.49 -24.06
N LEU A 138 -4.92 19.39 -25.01
CA LEU A 138 -6.25 18.83 -24.75
C LEU A 138 -6.13 17.35 -24.40
N SER A 139 -5.34 16.59 -25.17
CA SER A 139 -5.09 15.16 -24.88
C SER A 139 -4.45 14.95 -23.50
N GLY A 140 -3.49 15.81 -23.12
CA GLY A 140 -2.92 15.80 -21.78
C GLY A 140 -3.96 16.08 -20.69
N LEU A 141 -4.86 17.03 -20.93
CA LEU A 141 -5.93 17.40 -19.99
C LEU A 141 -6.99 16.28 -19.85
N GLU A 142 -7.35 15.62 -20.94
CA GLU A 142 -8.23 14.44 -20.93
C GLU A 142 -7.63 13.33 -20.05
N VAL A 143 -6.34 13.06 -20.18
CA VAL A 143 -5.64 12.08 -19.32
C VAL A 143 -5.69 12.50 -17.85
N VAL A 144 -5.51 13.78 -17.53
CA VAL A 144 -5.63 14.29 -16.16
C VAL A 144 -7.04 14.09 -15.63
N ILE A 145 -8.07 14.45 -16.39
CA ILE A 145 -9.48 14.26 -15.98
C ILE A 145 -9.76 12.78 -15.73
N GLY A 146 -9.31 11.90 -16.62
CA GLY A 146 -9.43 10.45 -16.47
C GLY A 146 -8.74 9.93 -15.22
N GLY A 147 -7.53 10.41 -14.95
CA GLY A 147 -6.77 10.08 -13.76
C GLY A 147 -7.44 10.56 -12.47
N LEU A 148 -7.99 11.78 -12.46
CA LEU A 148 -8.74 12.33 -11.33
C LEU A 148 -10.03 11.53 -11.08
N TRP A 149 -10.73 11.15 -12.14
CA TRP A 149 -11.88 10.25 -12.06
C TRP A 149 -11.49 8.90 -11.44
N GLY A 150 -10.42 8.27 -11.94
CA GLY A 150 -9.91 7.02 -11.40
C GLY A 150 -9.49 7.13 -9.94
N THR A 151 -8.87 8.25 -9.55
CA THR A 151 -8.52 8.56 -8.15
C THR A 151 -9.77 8.65 -7.28
N LEU A 152 -10.80 9.34 -7.74
CA LEU A 152 -12.05 9.53 -7.03
C LEU A 152 -12.72 8.18 -6.81
N VAL A 153 -12.98 7.42 -7.88
CA VAL A 153 -13.63 6.11 -7.79
C VAL A 153 -12.80 5.15 -6.92
N MET A 154 -11.48 5.10 -7.07
CA MET A 154 -10.65 4.23 -6.22
C MET A 154 -10.62 4.65 -4.74
N THR A 155 -10.79 5.93 -4.45
CA THR A 155 -10.90 6.44 -3.08
C THR A 155 -12.29 6.14 -2.51
N PHE A 156 -13.36 6.32 -3.28
CA PHE A 156 -14.73 6.01 -2.85
C PHE A 156 -15.00 4.51 -2.70
N LEU A 157 -14.38 3.66 -3.54
CA LEU A 157 -14.48 2.20 -3.45
C LEU A 157 -13.43 1.59 -2.50
N TRP A 158 -12.61 2.42 -1.85
CA TRP A 158 -11.67 1.99 -0.80
C TRP A 158 -12.28 1.16 0.34
N PRO A 159 -13.45 1.50 0.93
CA PRO A 159 -13.97 0.80 2.11
C PRO A 159 -14.40 -0.64 1.83
N LEU A 160 -14.50 -1.03 0.55
CA LEU A 160 -14.83 -2.39 0.12
C LEU A 160 -13.61 -3.36 0.17
N GLY A 161 -12.43 -2.86 0.52
CA GLY A 161 -11.18 -3.63 0.56
C GLY A 161 -10.97 -4.47 1.82
N ALA A 162 -10.22 -5.58 1.67
CA ALA A 162 -9.87 -6.53 2.74
C ALA A 162 -9.05 -5.94 3.91
N GLN A 163 -8.57 -4.70 3.79
CA GLN A 163 -7.87 -3.95 4.84
C GLN A 163 -8.77 -3.63 6.05
N ARG A 164 -10.10 -3.72 5.91
CA ARG A 164 -11.03 -3.50 7.02
C ARG A 164 -10.81 -4.50 8.15
N ALA A 165 -10.59 -5.79 7.81
CA ALA A 165 -10.36 -6.85 8.80
C ALA A 165 -9.10 -6.61 9.65
N ILE A 166 -8.01 -6.16 9.00
CA ILE A 166 -6.77 -5.83 9.71
C ILE A 166 -6.98 -4.64 10.65
N ARG A 167 -7.66 -3.58 10.18
CA ARG A 167 -7.92 -2.39 11.00
C ARG A 167 -8.83 -2.66 12.18
N THR A 168 -9.86 -3.50 12.02
CA THR A 168 -10.75 -3.91 13.12
C THR A 168 -10.00 -4.76 14.15
N ALA A 169 -9.14 -5.67 13.70
CA ALA A 169 -8.35 -6.50 14.61
C ALA A 169 -7.33 -5.66 15.40
N LEU A 170 -6.66 -4.70 14.76
CA LEU A 170 -5.77 -3.77 15.45
C LEU A 170 -6.51 -2.85 16.41
N GLY A 171 -7.71 -2.38 16.04
CA GLY A 171 -8.55 -1.56 16.90
C GLY A 171 -8.95 -2.26 18.20
N ALA A 172 -9.23 -3.57 18.14
CA ALA A 172 -9.50 -4.38 19.33
C ALA A 172 -8.29 -4.43 20.27
N VAL A 173 -7.07 -4.61 19.75
CA VAL A 173 -5.83 -4.58 20.56
C VAL A 173 -5.65 -3.23 21.26
N TYR A 174 -5.85 -2.12 20.55
CA TYR A 174 -5.73 -0.79 21.15
C TYR A 174 -6.81 -0.51 22.19
N SER A 175 -8.03 -1.02 21.99
CA SER A 175 -9.12 -0.91 22.97
C SER A 175 -8.77 -1.66 24.26
N GLU A 176 -8.37 -2.93 24.14
CA GLU A 176 -7.97 -3.74 25.31
C GLU A 176 -6.75 -3.16 26.03
N LEU A 177 -5.81 -2.56 25.29
CA LEU A 177 -4.68 -1.86 25.87
C LEU A 177 -5.12 -0.61 26.64
N ALA A 178 -6.04 0.19 26.08
CA ALA A 178 -6.61 1.35 26.75
C ALA A 178 -7.38 0.95 28.02
N ASP A 179 -8.16 -0.12 27.96
CA ASP A 179 -8.91 -0.66 29.09
C ASP A 179 -7.97 -1.21 30.17
N PHE A 180 -6.87 -1.86 29.80
CA PHE A 180 -5.83 -2.31 30.72
C PHE A 180 -5.20 -1.15 31.50
N TYR A 181 -4.88 -0.04 30.82
CA TYR A 181 -4.33 1.15 31.47
C TYR A 181 -5.38 1.91 32.30
N ALA A 182 -6.63 1.95 31.85
CA ALA A 182 -7.72 2.64 32.55
C ALA A 182 -8.16 1.91 33.82
N ALA A 183 -8.16 0.57 33.81
CA ALA A 183 -8.60 -0.25 34.94
C ALA A 183 -7.61 -0.28 36.11
N ALA A 184 -6.37 0.18 35.92
CA ALA A 184 -5.30 0.19 36.92
C ALA A 184 -5.31 -1.03 37.88
N PRO A 185 -5.21 -2.28 37.36
CA PRO A 185 -5.55 -3.47 38.14
C PRO A 185 -4.74 -3.57 39.44
N HIS A 186 -5.45 -3.55 40.57
CA HIS A 186 -4.88 -3.50 41.92
C HIS A 186 -4.57 -4.89 42.48
N SER A 187 -5.25 -5.93 42.00
CA SER A 187 -5.00 -7.31 42.39
C SER A 187 -4.22 -8.10 41.32
N SER A 188 -3.45 -9.09 41.77
CA SER A 188 -2.72 -10.01 40.87
C SER A 188 -3.67 -10.78 39.94
N HIS A 189 -4.87 -11.14 40.43
CA HIS A 189 -5.86 -11.87 39.65
C HIS A 189 -6.50 -11.03 38.54
N GLU A 190 -6.88 -9.78 38.83
CA GLU A 190 -7.41 -8.85 37.82
C GLU A 190 -6.35 -8.50 36.77
N ARG A 191 -5.09 -8.33 37.19
CA ARG A 191 -3.97 -8.10 36.27
C ARG A 191 -3.78 -9.27 35.31
N SER A 192 -3.80 -10.51 35.81
CA SER A 192 -3.67 -11.71 34.97
C SER A 192 -4.81 -11.80 33.95
N ALA A 193 -6.06 -11.61 34.38
CA ALA A 193 -7.21 -11.67 33.48
C ALA A 193 -7.18 -10.59 32.39
N ALA A 194 -6.68 -9.40 32.70
CA ALA A 194 -6.54 -8.31 31.74
C ALA A 194 -5.39 -8.57 30.74
N ILE A 195 -4.27 -9.17 31.20
CA ILE A 195 -3.18 -9.63 30.32
C ILE A 195 -3.68 -10.72 29.36
N ASP A 196 -4.51 -11.65 29.83
CA ASP A 196 -5.06 -12.72 28.99
C ASP A 196 -5.95 -12.19 27.86
N ARG A 197 -6.79 -11.18 28.14
CA ARG A 197 -7.61 -10.51 27.12
C ARG A 197 -6.76 -9.79 26.08
N LEU A 198 -5.73 -9.06 26.53
CA LEU A 198 -4.80 -8.37 25.63
C LEU A 198 -4.04 -9.38 24.74
N ASN A 199 -3.57 -10.48 25.31
CA ASN A 199 -2.91 -11.56 24.57
C ASN A 199 -3.86 -12.21 23.54
N ALA A 200 -5.13 -12.42 23.90
CA ALA A 200 -6.12 -12.94 22.98
C ALA A 200 -6.37 -11.99 21.81
N ALA A 201 -6.48 -10.68 22.07
CA ALA A 201 -6.62 -9.67 21.02
C ALA A 201 -5.38 -9.60 20.11
N LEU A 202 -4.17 -9.68 20.69
CA LEU A 202 -2.90 -9.72 19.97
C LEU A 202 -2.81 -10.94 19.05
N ASN A 203 -3.10 -12.14 19.56
CA ASN A 203 -3.08 -13.38 18.78
C ASN A 203 -4.08 -13.31 17.63
N ASN A 204 -5.31 -12.84 17.88
CA ASN A 204 -6.30 -12.64 16.82
C ASN A 204 -5.81 -11.64 15.74
N SER A 205 -5.20 -10.52 16.14
CA SER A 205 -4.62 -9.57 15.20
C SER A 205 -3.47 -10.17 14.37
N TYR A 206 -2.64 -10.99 15.00
CA TYR A 206 -1.56 -11.71 14.35
C TYR A 206 -2.10 -12.70 13.34
N ASP A 207 -3.11 -13.49 13.71
CA ASP A 207 -3.76 -14.46 12.84
C ASP A 207 -4.40 -13.78 11.63
N VAL A 208 -5.10 -12.65 11.82
CA VAL A 208 -5.67 -11.88 10.70
C VAL A 208 -4.58 -11.33 9.78
N ILE A 209 -3.46 -10.83 10.32
CA ILE A 209 -2.33 -10.33 9.51
C ILE A 209 -1.64 -11.49 8.78
N VAL A 210 -1.44 -12.61 9.45
CA VAL A 210 -0.87 -13.84 8.89
C VAL A 210 -1.77 -14.41 7.82
N GLU A 211 -3.08 -14.48 8.04
CA GLU A 211 -4.06 -14.94 7.08
C GLU A 211 -4.11 -13.99 5.87
N TYR A 212 -4.13 -12.68 6.10
CA TYR A 212 -4.09 -11.70 5.02
C TYR A 212 -2.78 -11.81 4.22
N ARG A 213 -1.64 -11.96 4.90
CA ARG A 213 -0.32 -12.12 4.24
C ARG A 213 -0.23 -13.45 3.52
N SER A 214 -0.75 -14.55 4.07
CA SER A 214 -0.76 -15.89 3.44
C SER A 214 -1.80 -16.05 2.33
N ARG A 215 -2.85 -15.24 2.32
CA ARG A 215 -3.73 -15.08 1.14
C ARG A 215 -3.03 -14.27 0.04
N LYS A 216 -2.24 -13.26 0.41
CA LYS A 216 -1.45 -12.46 -0.53
C LYS A 216 -0.16 -13.17 -1.01
N TRP A 217 0.33 -14.17 -0.26
CA TRP A 217 1.53 -14.97 -0.54
C TRP A 217 1.19 -16.45 -0.38
N SER A 218 1.06 -17.17 -1.50
CA SER A 218 0.63 -18.57 -1.55
C SER A 218 1.35 -19.49 -0.54
N ARG A 219 0.57 -20.45 -0.01
CA ARG A 219 0.83 -21.42 1.06
C ARG A 219 2.20 -22.12 1.07
N SER A 220 2.96 -22.14 -0.04
CA SER A 220 4.27 -22.82 -0.10
C SER A 220 5.44 -22.00 0.46
N ASP A 221 5.32 -20.68 0.55
CA ASP A 221 6.40 -19.80 1.04
C ASP A 221 6.19 -19.38 2.51
N PHE A 222 4.96 -19.55 3.00
CA PHE A 222 4.62 -19.25 4.39
C PHE A 222 5.23 -20.26 5.37
N SER A 223 5.42 -21.54 5.02
CA SER A 223 5.96 -22.52 5.97
C SER A 223 7.44 -22.26 6.32
N SER A 224 8.25 -21.78 5.37
CA SER A 224 9.66 -21.43 5.57
C SER A 224 9.84 -20.08 6.29
N GLN A 225 9.00 -19.09 5.98
CA GLN A 225 9.04 -17.79 6.66
C GLN A 225 8.33 -17.81 8.03
N ALA A 226 7.27 -18.59 8.19
CA ALA A 226 6.61 -18.78 9.49
C ALA A 226 7.53 -19.54 10.44
N THR A 227 8.30 -20.54 9.99
CA THR A 227 9.32 -21.16 10.84
C THR A 227 10.45 -20.20 11.19
N ALA A 228 10.88 -19.31 10.28
CA ALA A 228 11.84 -18.25 10.59
C ALA A 228 11.27 -17.19 11.56
N ALA A 229 9.99 -16.83 11.42
CA ALA A 229 9.30 -15.89 12.29
C ALA A 229 9.02 -16.50 13.67
N HIS A 230 8.63 -17.77 13.76
CA HIS A 230 8.49 -18.51 15.02
C HIS A 230 9.83 -18.62 15.74
N ARG A 231 10.93 -18.88 15.03
CA ARG A 231 12.28 -18.87 15.63
C ARG A 231 12.68 -17.49 16.15
N ARG A 232 12.32 -16.41 15.44
CA ARG A 232 12.56 -15.03 15.91
C ARG A 232 11.67 -14.64 17.08
N ALA A 233 10.41 -15.05 17.09
CA ALA A 233 9.49 -14.83 18.20
C ALA A 233 9.92 -15.63 19.44
N ALA A 234 10.34 -16.88 19.28
CA ALA A 234 10.94 -17.68 20.35
C ALA A 234 12.25 -17.09 20.87
N ALA A 235 13.10 -16.54 19.99
CA ALA A 235 14.30 -15.82 20.38
C ALA A 235 13.98 -14.53 21.14
N LEU A 236 12.94 -13.79 20.74
CA LEU A 236 12.46 -12.60 21.46
C LEU A 236 11.84 -12.95 22.81
N GLN A 237 11.10 -14.05 22.92
CA GLN A 237 10.60 -14.54 24.21
C GLN A 237 11.72 -15.01 25.14
N LEU A 238 12.78 -15.64 24.61
CA LEU A 238 13.99 -15.93 25.37
C LEU A 238 14.70 -14.66 25.83
N TYR A 239 14.74 -13.61 25.00
CA TYR A 239 15.34 -12.32 25.33
C TYR A 239 14.53 -11.53 26.37
N LEU A 240 13.20 -11.58 26.29
CA LEU A 240 12.30 -10.95 27.27
C LEU A 240 12.29 -11.74 28.59
N GLY A 241 12.33 -13.07 28.53
CA GLY A 241 12.49 -13.92 29.71
C GLY A 241 13.86 -13.77 30.38
N SER A 242 14.93 -13.50 29.62
CA SER A 242 16.22 -13.13 30.21
C SER A 242 16.19 -11.74 30.83
N PHE A 243 15.47 -10.79 30.23
CA PHE A 243 15.27 -9.45 30.81
C PHE A 243 14.57 -9.52 32.17
N ASP A 244 13.51 -10.31 32.30
CA ASP A 244 12.79 -10.53 33.56
C ASP A 244 13.70 -11.18 34.62
N LYS A 245 14.59 -12.08 34.21
CA LYS A 245 15.55 -12.74 35.11
C LYS A 245 16.73 -11.87 35.52
N THR A 246 17.12 -10.90 34.69
CA THR A 246 18.24 -9.97 34.95
C THR A 246 17.79 -8.69 35.67
N TYR A 247 16.53 -8.26 35.48
CA TYR A 247 15.97 -7.07 36.12
C TYR A 247 14.96 -7.36 37.22
N GLY A 248 14.43 -8.57 37.33
CA GLY A 248 13.56 -9.00 38.43
C GLY A 248 14.28 -9.17 39.78
N ASP A 249 15.62 -9.10 39.78
CA ASP A 249 16.47 -9.18 40.99
C ASP A 249 17.18 -7.85 41.31
N VAL A 250 16.80 -6.75 40.64
CA VAL A 250 17.22 -5.40 41.05
C VAL A 250 16.38 -5.00 42.26
N THR A 251 16.85 -5.47 43.42
CA THR A 251 16.79 -4.91 44.78
C THR A 251 15.50 -4.19 45.23
N PRO A 252 14.95 -4.53 46.41
CA PRO A 252 13.96 -3.67 47.05
C PRO A 252 14.55 -2.26 47.24
N ILE A 253 13.74 -1.24 47.00
CA ILE A 253 14.10 0.17 47.25
C ILE A 253 14.65 0.25 48.68
N PRO A 254 15.90 0.71 48.89
CA PRO A 254 16.45 0.84 50.24
C PRO A 254 15.55 1.76 51.08
N GLU A 255 15.18 1.31 52.28
CA GLU A 255 14.29 1.99 53.24
C GLU A 255 14.71 3.43 53.56
N GLU A 256 15.96 3.81 53.29
CA GLU A 256 16.48 5.17 53.48
C GLU A 256 15.76 6.22 52.62
N LEU A 257 15.09 5.84 51.52
CA LEU A 257 14.26 6.75 50.72
C LEU A 257 12.80 6.87 51.19
N GLN A 258 12.36 6.08 52.17
CA GLN A 258 10.99 6.20 52.73
C GLN A 258 10.88 7.17 53.91
N HIS A 259 11.99 7.54 54.56
CA HIS A 259 11.97 8.44 55.73
C HIS A 259 12.09 9.95 55.42
N GLY A 260 12.35 10.34 54.16
CA GLY A 260 12.49 11.75 53.76
C GLY A 260 11.20 12.50 53.41
N VAL A 261 10.01 11.93 53.63
CA VAL A 261 8.72 12.51 53.19
C VAL A 261 7.80 12.93 54.36
N ASN A 262 8.26 12.79 55.61
CA ASN A 262 7.47 13.17 56.80
C ASN A 262 8.11 14.30 57.64
N GLU A 263 8.86 15.21 57.01
CA GLU A 263 9.16 16.54 57.59
C GLU A 263 8.73 17.66 56.63
#